data_AF-A0A140EBW6-F1
#
_entry.id   AF-A0A140EBW6-F1
#
_cell.length_a   1.000
_cell.length_b   1.000
_cell.length_c   1.000
_cell.angle_alpha   90.00
_cell.angle_beta   90.00
_cell.angle_gamma   90.00
#
_symmetry.space_group_name_H-M   'P 1'
#
loop_
_entity.id
_entity.type
_entity.pdbx_description
1 polymer ?
#
loop_
_entity_poly.entity_id
_entity_poly.type
_entity_poly.pdbx_seq_one_letter_code
_entity_poly.pdbx_strand_id
1 'polypeptide(L)'
;TAPAGRRTTSRRATTLANSLQDAELLLLDAASPQALKERLTQVADFAAKVSYAQLADLAATLQRELRELPCRAAAVVTSPEDAELRLRRLAEAPDTDESITLSPDGRTFLGRARDAARIGFLFPGQGSGTSTGGGALARRFTEAADVYRRAELPTTGDMVATDVAQPRIVTGSTAGLRVLDALGIEADIAVGHSLGELSALHWAGALDSTTLLEAARARGAAMAEHSASGTMASLATTPEQAGELIEELPVVISGYNGPRQTVVAGTVDAIAAVTERAGRAGVACT
;
A
#
# COMPACT_ATOMS: atom_id res chain seq x y z
N THR A 1 -32.71 41.66 -26.17
CA THR A 1 -32.80 40.29 -25.63
C THR A 1 -31.97 40.21 -24.36
N ALA A 2 -32.59 40.06 -23.19
CA ALA A 2 -31.87 39.93 -21.94
C ALA A 2 -31.01 38.64 -21.98
N PRO A 3 -29.77 38.64 -21.46
CA PRO A 3 -28.96 37.44 -21.40
C PRO A 3 -29.68 36.38 -20.56
N ALA A 4 -29.81 35.17 -21.10
CA ALA A 4 -30.40 34.05 -20.39
C ALA A 4 -29.69 33.89 -19.04
N GLY A 5 -30.45 33.99 -17.95
CA GLY A 5 -29.92 33.92 -16.59
C GLY A 5 -29.06 32.68 -16.40
N ARG A 6 -27.86 32.85 -15.84
CA ARG A 6 -26.97 31.75 -15.47
C ARG A 6 -27.79 30.70 -14.71
N ARG A 7 -27.94 29.50 -15.28
CA ARG A 7 -28.49 28.36 -14.56
C ARG A 7 -27.64 28.17 -13.30
N THR A 8 -28.28 28.31 -12.15
CA THR A 8 -27.64 28.03 -10.87
C THR A 8 -27.20 26.57 -10.86
N THR A 9 -25.91 26.35 -10.58
CA THR A 9 -25.36 25.01 -10.41
C THR A 9 -26.18 24.27 -9.35
N SER A 10 -26.68 23.09 -9.70
CA SER A 10 -27.51 22.32 -8.77
C SER A 10 -26.68 21.89 -7.56
N ARG A 11 -27.33 21.69 -6.41
CA ARG A 11 -26.66 21.18 -5.20
C ARG A 11 -25.89 19.88 -5.50
N ARG A 12 -26.43 19.02 -6.37
CA ARG A 12 -25.77 17.81 -6.86
C ARG A 12 -24.51 18.12 -7.68
N ALA A 13 -24.56 19.09 -8.59
CA ALA A 13 -23.39 19.52 -9.35
C ALA A 13 -22.31 20.14 -8.45
N THR A 14 -22.69 20.94 -7.46
CA THR A 14 -21.74 21.49 -6.48
C THR A 14 -21.13 20.41 -5.58
N THR A 15 -21.91 19.41 -5.16
CA THR A 15 -21.40 18.27 -4.38
C THR A 15 -20.45 17.39 -5.21
N LEU A 16 -20.75 17.17 -6.50
CA LEU A 16 -19.87 16.43 -7.40
C LEU A 16 -18.58 17.21 -7.74
N ALA A 17 -18.67 18.54 -7.86
CA ALA A 17 -17.53 19.41 -8.11
C ALA A 17 -16.62 19.56 -6.87
N ASN A 18 -17.17 19.43 -5.66
CA ASN A 18 -16.41 19.40 -4.42
C ASN A 18 -15.92 17.97 -4.15
N SER A 19 -15.03 17.47 -5.00
CA SER A 19 -14.35 16.21 -4.74
C SER A 19 -13.28 16.39 -3.67
N LEU A 20 -13.20 15.46 -2.71
CA LEU A 20 -12.04 15.33 -1.79
C LEU A 20 -10.80 14.76 -2.49
N GLN A 21 -10.90 14.53 -3.81
CA GLN A 21 -9.87 13.93 -4.64
C GLN A 21 -8.91 14.99 -5.15
N ASP A 22 -7.65 14.85 -4.78
CA ASP A 22 -6.53 15.71 -5.17
C ASP A 22 -5.81 15.21 -6.42
N ALA A 23 -6.08 13.98 -6.86
CA ALA A 23 -5.51 13.39 -8.07
C ALA A 23 -6.48 12.44 -8.79
N GLU A 24 -6.38 12.38 -10.12
CA GLU A 24 -7.13 11.48 -10.99
C GLU A 24 -6.24 10.41 -11.62
N LEU A 25 -6.81 9.26 -11.95
CA LEU A 25 -6.12 8.17 -12.64
C LEU A 25 -6.60 8.08 -14.09
N LEU A 26 -5.72 8.44 -15.03
CA LEU A 26 -5.97 8.29 -16.47
C LEU A 26 -5.47 6.93 -16.91
N LEU A 27 -6.34 6.13 -17.53
CA LEU A 27 -6.04 4.78 -18.00
C LEU A 27 -6.20 4.71 -19.51
N LEU A 28 -5.23 4.14 -20.22
CA LEU A 28 -5.27 3.99 -21.66
C LEU A 28 -4.82 2.61 -22.06
N ASP A 29 -5.45 2.06 -23.09
CA ASP A 29 -5.02 0.84 -23.75
C ASP A 29 -5.08 0.93 -25.28
N ALA A 30 -4.28 0.10 -25.95
CA ALA A 30 -4.27 -0.03 -27.40
C ALA A 30 -3.74 -1.42 -27.85
N ALA A 31 -4.04 -1.78 -29.09
CA ALA A 31 -3.64 -3.06 -29.67
C ALA A 31 -2.14 -3.13 -30.02
N SER A 32 -1.48 -1.99 -30.19
CA SER A 32 -0.05 -1.90 -30.51
C SER A 32 0.60 -0.71 -29.82
N PRO A 33 1.94 -0.72 -29.64
CA PRO A 33 2.67 0.41 -29.06
C PRO A 33 2.45 1.70 -29.84
N GLN A 34 2.43 1.63 -31.17
CA GLN A 34 2.18 2.78 -32.04
C GLN A 34 0.78 3.37 -31.80
N ALA A 35 -0.26 2.52 -31.74
CA ALA A 35 -1.61 2.97 -31.46
C ALA A 35 -1.74 3.56 -30.03
N LEU A 36 -1.00 3.03 -29.05
CA LEU A 36 -0.96 3.60 -27.71
C LEU A 36 -0.33 4.99 -27.71
N LYS A 37 0.78 5.19 -28.43
CA LYS A 37 1.46 6.49 -28.57
C LYS A 37 0.56 7.54 -29.21
N GLU A 38 -0.17 7.17 -30.26
CA GLU A 38 -1.16 8.03 -30.90
C GLU A 38 -2.27 8.42 -29.92
N ARG A 39 -2.82 7.45 -29.17
CA ARG A 39 -3.87 7.71 -28.18
C ARG A 39 -3.37 8.58 -27.02
N LEU A 40 -2.16 8.34 -26.51
CA LEU A 40 -1.54 9.16 -25.48
C LEU A 40 -1.36 10.61 -25.95
N THR A 41 -0.90 10.81 -27.18
CA THR A 41 -0.73 12.15 -27.77
C THR A 41 -2.07 12.87 -27.92
N GLN A 42 -3.09 12.19 -28.44
CA GLN A 42 -4.43 12.74 -28.59
C GLN A 42 -5.04 13.16 -27.24
N VAL A 43 -4.90 12.32 -26.22
CA VAL A 43 -5.42 12.61 -24.87
C VAL A 43 -4.61 13.74 -24.22
N ALA A 44 -3.29 13.82 -24.44
CA ALA A 44 -2.47 14.93 -23.98
C ALA A 44 -2.93 16.28 -24.57
N ASP A 45 -3.16 16.34 -25.89
CA ASP A 45 -3.64 17.54 -26.58
C ASP A 45 -5.05 17.97 -26.13
N PHE A 46 -5.87 17.00 -25.71
CA PHE A 46 -7.17 17.28 -25.11
C PHE A 46 -7.03 17.76 -23.66
N ALA A 47 -6.22 17.08 -22.85
CA ALA A 47 -5.98 17.42 -21.44
C ALA A 47 -5.49 18.87 -21.28
N ALA A 48 -4.66 19.36 -22.19
CA ALA A 48 -4.20 20.75 -22.23
C ALA A 48 -5.35 21.81 -22.31
N LYS A 49 -6.56 21.38 -22.70
CA LYS A 49 -7.75 22.25 -22.90
C LYS A 49 -8.83 22.01 -21.86
N VAL A 50 -8.65 21.01 -20.99
CA VAL A 50 -9.60 20.58 -19.96
C VAL A 50 -9.42 21.47 -18.73
N SER A 51 -10.52 21.88 -18.09
CA SER A 51 -10.45 22.58 -16.80
C SER A 51 -10.28 21.58 -15.65
N TYR A 52 -9.83 22.04 -14.47
CA TYR A 52 -9.74 21.21 -13.26
C TYR A 52 -11.03 20.42 -12.97
N ALA A 53 -12.19 21.06 -13.17
CA ALA A 53 -13.50 20.42 -12.92
C ALA A 53 -13.84 19.29 -13.90
N GLN A 54 -13.18 19.22 -15.06
CA GLN A 54 -13.42 18.24 -16.11
C GLN A 54 -12.39 17.09 -16.09
N LEU A 55 -11.37 17.16 -15.22
CA LEU A 55 -10.34 16.13 -15.14
C LEU A 55 -10.90 14.78 -14.66
N ALA A 56 -11.81 14.82 -13.69
CA ALA A 56 -12.53 13.63 -13.23
C ALA A 56 -13.41 13.02 -14.32
N ASP A 57 -14.10 13.85 -15.12
CA ASP A 57 -14.90 13.39 -16.26
C ASP A 57 -14.01 12.75 -17.34
N LEU A 58 -12.81 13.30 -17.57
CA LEU A 58 -11.82 12.71 -18.48
C LEU A 58 -11.37 11.33 -17.96
N ALA A 59 -10.99 11.22 -16.69
CA ALA A 59 -10.59 9.95 -16.09
C ALA A 59 -11.69 8.89 -16.19
N ALA A 60 -12.94 9.26 -15.84
CA ALA A 60 -14.09 8.38 -15.94
C ALA A 60 -14.41 7.98 -17.40
N THR A 61 -14.22 8.88 -18.36
CA THR A 61 -14.42 8.59 -19.79
C THR A 61 -13.38 7.59 -20.27
N LEU A 62 -12.10 7.84 -20.01
CA LEU A 62 -11.01 6.97 -20.41
C LEU A 62 -11.14 5.56 -19.81
N GLN A 63 -11.53 5.46 -18.54
CA GLN A 63 -11.81 4.18 -17.88
C GLN A 63 -12.91 3.39 -18.59
N ARG A 64 -13.99 4.05 -19.04
CA ARG A 64 -15.09 3.41 -19.77
C ARG A 64 -14.73 3.00 -21.19
N GLU A 65 -13.70 3.60 -21.77
CA GLU A 65 -13.23 3.30 -23.12
C GLU A 65 -12.16 2.18 -23.15
N LEU A 66 -11.77 1.65 -21.99
CA LEU A 66 -10.85 0.50 -21.93
C LEU A 66 -11.47 -0.71 -22.62
N ARG A 67 -10.65 -1.43 -23.36
CA ARG A 67 -11.02 -2.65 -24.12
C ARG A 67 -10.14 -3.84 -23.76
N GLU A 68 -9.45 -3.76 -22.62
CA GLU A 68 -8.53 -4.76 -22.09
C GLU A 68 -7.35 -5.08 -23.03
N LEU A 69 -6.97 -4.13 -23.89
CA LEU A 69 -5.95 -4.32 -24.90
C LEU A 69 -4.54 -4.48 -24.29
N PRO A 70 -3.59 -5.12 -25.02
CA PRO A 70 -2.31 -5.53 -24.44
C PRO A 70 -1.40 -4.35 -24.10
N CYS A 71 -1.31 -3.30 -24.92
CA CYS A 71 -0.46 -2.15 -24.62
C CYS A 71 -1.20 -1.21 -23.68
N ARG A 72 -0.70 -1.00 -22.46
CA ARG A 72 -1.39 -0.26 -21.40
C ARG A 72 -0.53 0.87 -20.85
N ALA A 73 -1.15 1.99 -20.56
CA ALA A 73 -0.55 3.12 -19.86
C ALA A 73 -1.47 3.63 -18.76
N ALA A 74 -0.88 4.11 -17.67
CA ALA A 74 -1.60 4.80 -16.60
C ALA A 74 -0.85 6.04 -16.14
N ALA A 75 -1.58 7.09 -15.75
CA ALA A 75 -1.02 8.30 -15.18
C ALA A 75 -1.89 8.82 -14.03
N VAL A 76 -1.27 9.01 -12.86
CA VAL A 76 -1.85 9.72 -11.71
C VAL A 76 -1.55 11.21 -11.86
N VAL A 77 -2.58 12.04 -12.03
CA VAL A 77 -2.48 13.45 -12.44
C VAL A 77 -3.20 14.35 -11.43
N THR A 78 -2.62 15.51 -11.12
CA THR A 78 -3.19 16.48 -10.14
C THR A 78 -3.73 17.75 -10.80
N SER A 79 -3.44 17.94 -12.09
CA SER A 79 -3.94 19.06 -12.89
C SER A 79 -3.98 18.72 -14.37
N PRO A 80 -4.68 19.51 -15.20
CA PRO A 80 -4.64 19.39 -16.65
C PRO A 80 -3.21 19.49 -17.24
N GLU A 81 -2.38 20.40 -16.71
CA GLU A 81 -1.00 20.59 -17.16
C GLU A 81 -0.12 19.40 -16.78
N ASP A 82 -0.30 18.85 -15.58
CA ASP A 82 0.39 17.64 -15.13
C ASP A 82 -0.05 16.41 -15.94
N ALA A 83 -1.32 16.34 -16.33
CA ALA A 83 -1.83 15.32 -17.24
C ALA A 83 -1.17 15.41 -18.62
N GLU A 84 -1.15 16.59 -19.24
CA GLU A 84 -0.46 16.79 -20.52
C GLU A 84 1.01 16.36 -20.43
N LEU A 85 1.75 16.87 -19.43
CA LEU A 85 3.17 16.58 -19.23
C LEU A 85 3.44 15.06 -19.14
N ARG A 86 2.66 14.35 -18.32
CA ARG A 86 2.85 12.91 -18.09
C ARG A 86 2.48 12.07 -19.31
N LEU A 87 1.38 12.40 -19.98
CA LEU A 87 0.94 11.68 -21.17
C LEU A 87 1.91 11.87 -22.35
N ARG A 88 2.47 13.07 -22.54
CA ARG A 88 3.52 13.30 -23.55
C ARG A 88 4.78 12.50 -23.25
N ARG A 89 5.24 12.48 -21.98
CA ARG A 89 6.38 11.65 -21.57
C ARG A 89 6.15 10.15 -21.83
N LEU A 90 4.93 9.65 -21.59
CA LEU A 90 4.56 8.28 -21.90
C LEU A 90 4.56 8.01 -23.42
N ALA A 91 4.11 8.97 -24.24
CA ALA A 91 4.12 8.83 -25.70
C ALA A 91 5.54 8.81 -26.30
N GLU A 92 6.45 9.58 -25.70
CA GLU A 92 7.87 9.65 -26.08
C GLU A 92 8.70 8.48 -25.57
N ALA A 93 8.17 7.68 -24.63
CA ALA A 93 8.87 6.54 -24.07
C ALA A 93 9.29 5.54 -25.17
N PRO A 94 10.51 4.97 -25.08
CA PRO A 94 10.95 3.96 -26.01
C PRO A 94 10.01 2.75 -25.93
N ASP A 95 9.75 2.14 -27.08
CA ASP A 95 9.04 0.85 -27.13
C ASP A 95 10.01 -0.23 -26.69
N THR A 96 9.86 -0.68 -25.45
CA THR A 96 10.60 -1.81 -24.92
C THR A 96 9.66 -3.00 -24.88
N ASP A 97 9.95 -4.02 -25.70
CA ASP A 97 9.04 -5.14 -25.95
C ASP A 97 8.76 -6.01 -24.70
N GLU A 98 9.49 -5.77 -23.59
CA GLU A 98 9.46 -6.62 -22.39
C GLU A 98 9.33 -5.90 -21.04
N SER A 99 9.44 -4.57 -20.93
CA SER A 99 9.52 -3.93 -19.61
C SER A 99 8.23 -3.21 -19.20
N ILE A 100 7.68 -3.63 -18.06
CA ILE A 100 6.89 -2.73 -17.23
C ILE A 100 7.80 -1.57 -16.82
N THR A 101 7.38 -0.36 -17.13
CA THR A 101 8.08 0.86 -16.79
C THR A 101 7.22 1.66 -15.81
N LEU A 102 7.77 1.89 -14.62
CA LEU A 102 7.22 2.81 -13.63
C LEU A 102 8.11 4.05 -13.56
N SER A 103 7.52 5.23 -13.49
CA SER A 103 8.31 6.44 -13.23
C SER A 103 8.91 6.41 -11.82
N PRO A 104 10.04 7.10 -11.57
CA PRO A 104 10.63 7.18 -10.23
C PRO A 104 9.70 7.74 -9.16
N ASP A 105 8.74 8.60 -9.53
CA ASP A 105 7.72 9.14 -8.63
C ASP A 105 6.50 8.21 -8.46
N GLY A 106 6.48 7.05 -9.12
CA GLY A 106 5.41 6.06 -9.07
C GLY A 106 4.09 6.48 -9.71
N ARG A 107 4.05 7.61 -10.42
CA ARG A 107 2.81 8.21 -10.93
C ARG A 107 2.49 7.89 -12.39
N THR A 108 3.40 7.26 -13.13
CA THR A 108 3.12 6.79 -14.49
C THR A 108 3.56 5.35 -14.68
N PHE A 109 2.77 4.62 -15.46
CA PHE A 109 2.99 3.23 -15.84
C PHE A 109 2.90 3.10 -17.37
N LEU A 110 3.79 2.31 -17.94
CA LEU A 110 3.72 1.83 -19.33
C LEU A 110 4.09 0.35 -19.34
N GLY A 111 3.31 -0.49 -20.01
CA GLY A 111 3.64 -1.90 -20.11
C GLY A 111 2.78 -2.65 -21.11
N ARG A 112 3.11 -3.92 -21.32
CA ARG A 112 2.33 -4.84 -22.15
C ARG A 112 1.77 -5.98 -21.30
N ALA A 113 0.44 -6.09 -21.26
CA ALA A 113 -0.23 -7.23 -20.67
C ALA A 113 -0.04 -8.47 -21.57
N ARG A 114 0.32 -9.59 -20.95
CA ARG A 114 0.47 -10.90 -21.60
C ARG A 114 -0.57 -11.83 -20.99
N ASP A 115 -0.22 -12.41 -19.84
CA ASP A 115 -1.08 -13.29 -19.07
C ASP A 115 -1.68 -12.55 -17.87
N ALA A 116 -2.71 -13.15 -17.26
CA ALA A 116 -3.20 -12.70 -15.97
C ALA A 116 -2.07 -12.83 -14.93
N ALA A 117 -1.68 -11.69 -14.34
CA ALA A 117 -0.71 -11.68 -13.27
C ALA A 117 -1.32 -12.33 -12.02
N ARG A 118 -0.55 -13.16 -11.33
CA ARG A 118 -0.93 -13.64 -10.00
C ARG A 118 -0.56 -12.61 -8.96
N ILE A 119 -1.51 -12.27 -8.09
CA ILE A 119 -1.33 -11.26 -7.04
C ILE A 119 -1.22 -11.98 -5.69
N GLY A 120 -0.23 -11.60 -4.89
CA GLY A 120 -0.09 -12.05 -3.51
C GLY A 120 -0.22 -10.88 -2.55
N PHE A 121 -1.09 -11.00 -1.55
CA PHE A 121 -1.15 -10.01 -0.46
C PHE A 121 -0.11 -10.33 0.60
N LEU A 122 0.68 -9.32 0.95
CA LEU A 122 1.65 -9.38 2.04
C LEU A 122 1.16 -8.50 3.18
N PHE A 123 0.80 -9.12 4.31
CA PHE A 123 0.35 -8.43 5.50
C PHE A 123 1.53 -8.14 6.42
N PRO A 124 1.73 -6.89 6.82
CA PRO A 124 2.89 -6.52 7.61
C PRO A 124 2.77 -6.95 9.06
N GLY A 125 3.93 -7.10 9.71
CA GLY A 125 4.04 -7.36 11.14
C GLY A 125 4.01 -6.10 12.00
N GLN A 126 4.41 -6.27 13.26
CA GLN A 126 4.56 -5.17 14.22
C GLN A 126 5.59 -4.14 13.72
N GLY A 127 5.40 -2.86 14.08
CA GLY A 127 6.23 -1.73 13.62
C GLY A 127 5.65 -0.94 12.45
N SER A 128 4.48 -1.35 11.93
CA SER A 128 3.87 -0.73 10.75
C SER A 128 2.93 0.44 11.09
N GLY A 129 3.21 1.59 10.50
CA GLY A 129 2.43 2.82 10.65
C GLY A 129 2.36 3.32 12.10
N THR A 130 1.73 4.46 12.30
CA THR A 130 1.49 5.04 13.64
C THR A 130 0.09 5.62 13.82
N SER A 131 -0.70 5.69 12.74
CA SER A 131 -2.00 6.36 12.72
C SER A 131 -3.16 5.44 13.09
N THR A 132 -4.14 6.00 13.80
CA THR A 132 -5.41 5.36 14.19
C THR A 132 -6.62 5.89 13.42
N GLY A 133 -6.45 6.93 12.60
CA GLY A 133 -7.54 7.58 11.87
C GLY A 133 -7.65 7.15 10.41
N GLY A 134 -6.89 6.15 9.96
CA GLY A 134 -6.91 5.64 8.58
C GLY A 134 -6.42 6.58 7.48
N GLY A 135 -5.99 7.80 7.83
CA GLY A 135 -5.29 8.72 6.94
C GLY A 135 -6.06 9.03 5.65
N ALA A 136 -5.36 9.04 4.52
CA ALA A 136 -5.96 9.33 3.22
C ALA A 136 -6.99 8.28 2.80
N LEU A 137 -6.77 7.00 3.14
CA LEU A 137 -7.70 5.93 2.78
C LEU A 137 -9.06 6.09 3.46
N ALA A 138 -9.10 6.33 4.77
CA ALA A 138 -10.36 6.56 5.47
C ALA A 138 -11.07 7.86 5.05
N ARG A 139 -10.33 8.88 4.57
CA ARG A 139 -10.96 10.08 3.99
C ARG A 139 -11.57 9.82 2.60
N ARG A 140 -11.01 8.88 1.84
CA ARG A 140 -11.39 8.62 0.45
C ARG A 140 -12.41 7.49 0.28
N PHE A 141 -12.33 6.46 1.12
CA PHE A 141 -13.11 5.23 1.05
C PHE A 141 -13.94 5.06 2.31
N THR A 142 -15.26 4.99 2.16
CA THR A 142 -16.19 4.88 3.29
C THR A 142 -16.02 3.55 4.00
N GLU A 143 -15.71 2.51 3.25
CA GLU A 143 -15.47 1.14 3.71
C GLU A 143 -14.25 1.08 4.63
N ALA A 144 -13.19 1.83 4.30
CA ALA A 144 -12.03 1.98 5.18
C ALA A 144 -12.39 2.77 6.45
N ALA A 145 -13.13 3.88 6.32
CA ALA A 145 -13.57 4.67 7.47
C ALA A 145 -14.44 3.86 8.43
N ASP A 146 -15.32 3.00 7.91
CA ASP A 146 -16.19 2.13 8.69
C ASP A 146 -15.39 1.09 9.50
N VAL A 147 -14.32 0.53 8.93
CA VAL A 147 -13.41 -0.38 9.65
C VAL A 147 -12.79 0.32 10.86
N TYR A 148 -12.24 1.52 10.67
CA TYR A 148 -11.66 2.29 11.78
C TYR A 148 -12.70 2.68 12.84
N ARG A 149 -13.91 3.06 12.42
CA ARG A 149 -14.99 3.41 13.35
C ARG A 149 -15.39 2.22 14.24
N ARG A 150 -15.49 1.03 13.67
CA ARG A 150 -15.86 -0.20 14.40
C ARG A 150 -14.74 -0.74 15.29
N ALA A 151 -13.48 -0.44 14.96
CA ALA A 151 -12.33 -0.94 15.71
C ALA A 151 -12.13 -0.25 17.07
N GLU A 152 -12.74 0.93 17.27
CA GLU A 152 -12.70 1.69 18.53
C GLU A 152 -11.28 1.81 19.10
N LEU A 153 -10.32 2.16 18.24
CA LEU A 153 -8.91 2.24 18.61
C LEU A 153 -8.66 3.40 19.59
N PRO A 154 -7.72 3.25 20.54
CA PRO A 154 -7.26 4.36 21.36
C PRO A 154 -6.73 5.52 20.49
N THR A 155 -7.09 6.75 20.82
CA THR A 155 -6.65 7.96 20.10
C THR A 155 -5.57 8.74 20.85
N THR A 156 -5.25 8.32 22.08
CA THR A 156 -4.25 8.91 22.97
C THR A 156 -3.45 7.81 23.64
N GLY A 157 -2.21 8.10 24.04
CA GLY A 157 -1.31 7.14 24.70
C GLY A 157 -0.08 6.83 23.87
N ASP A 158 0.66 5.80 24.28
CA ASP A 158 1.80 5.30 23.51
C ASP A 158 1.31 4.45 22.33
N MET A 159 1.33 5.03 21.13
CA MET A 159 0.85 4.37 19.91
C MET A 159 1.78 3.28 19.38
N VAL A 160 2.97 3.15 19.97
CA VAL A 160 3.98 2.14 19.63
C VAL A 160 3.96 0.98 20.64
N ALA A 161 3.34 1.17 21.82
CA ALA A 161 3.12 0.10 22.79
C ALA A 161 2.45 -1.10 22.13
N THR A 162 2.95 -2.31 22.41
CA THR A 162 2.59 -3.53 21.67
C THR A 162 1.08 -3.84 21.72
N ASP A 163 0.45 -3.64 22.87
CA ASP A 163 -0.97 -3.80 23.11
C ASP A 163 -1.85 -2.81 22.32
N VAL A 164 -1.35 -1.61 22.05
CA VAL A 164 -2.01 -0.61 21.19
C VAL A 164 -1.70 -0.83 19.71
N ALA A 165 -0.45 -1.17 19.39
CA ALA A 165 0.04 -1.28 18.02
C ALA A 165 -0.58 -2.46 17.27
N GLN A 166 -0.73 -3.62 17.91
CA GLN A 166 -1.25 -4.82 17.24
C GLN A 166 -2.69 -4.66 16.70
N PRO A 167 -3.70 -4.27 17.53
CA PRO A 167 -5.05 -4.03 17.02
C PRO A 167 -5.09 -2.92 15.96
N ARG A 168 -4.25 -1.88 16.10
CA ARG A 168 -4.14 -0.79 15.11
C ARG A 168 -3.65 -1.30 13.75
N ILE A 169 -2.62 -2.14 13.73
CA ILE A 169 -2.01 -2.66 12.50
C ILE A 169 -2.97 -3.60 11.76
N VAL A 170 -3.65 -4.52 12.48
CA VAL A 170 -4.65 -5.39 11.84
C VAL A 170 -5.84 -4.57 11.33
N THR A 171 -6.26 -3.53 12.05
CA THR A 171 -7.31 -2.60 11.57
C THR A 171 -6.90 -1.92 10.26
N GLY A 172 -5.67 -1.44 10.16
CA GLY A 172 -5.14 -0.86 8.93
C GLY A 172 -5.08 -1.87 7.78
N SER A 173 -4.69 -3.12 8.06
CA SER A 173 -4.70 -4.22 7.08
C SER A 173 -6.12 -4.51 6.58
N THR A 174 -7.10 -4.60 7.47
CA THR A 174 -8.51 -4.81 7.12
C THR A 174 -9.08 -3.62 6.34
N ALA A 175 -8.73 -2.39 6.70
CA ALA A 175 -9.13 -1.21 5.94
C ALA A 175 -8.55 -1.22 4.52
N GLY A 176 -7.26 -1.59 4.38
CA GLY A 176 -6.62 -1.78 3.08
C GLY A 176 -7.32 -2.86 2.24
N LEU A 177 -7.67 -4.00 2.86
CA LEU A 177 -8.44 -5.06 2.20
C LEU A 177 -9.79 -4.56 1.66
N ARG A 178 -10.53 -3.76 2.44
CA ARG A 178 -11.79 -3.17 1.98
C ARG A 178 -11.62 -2.24 0.80
N VAL A 179 -10.52 -1.49 0.76
CA VAL A 179 -10.20 -0.62 -0.40
C VAL A 179 -9.88 -1.45 -1.63
N LEU A 180 -9.06 -2.50 -1.49
CA LEU A 180 -8.71 -3.39 -2.60
C LEU A 180 -9.94 -4.10 -3.16
N ASP A 181 -10.82 -4.59 -2.28
CA ASP A 181 -12.12 -5.18 -2.64
C ASP A 181 -13.01 -4.19 -3.39
N ALA A 182 -13.14 -2.95 -2.90
CA ALA A 182 -13.90 -1.89 -3.58
C ALA A 182 -13.32 -1.50 -4.97
N LEU A 183 -12.03 -1.77 -5.20
CA LEU A 183 -11.36 -1.57 -6.48
C LEU A 183 -11.36 -2.83 -7.37
N GLY A 184 -11.92 -3.95 -6.90
CA GLY A 184 -11.93 -5.23 -7.62
C GLY A 184 -10.55 -5.90 -7.72
N ILE A 185 -9.64 -5.63 -6.78
CA ILE A 185 -8.31 -6.22 -6.74
C ILE A 185 -8.35 -7.46 -5.84
N GLU A 186 -8.22 -8.63 -6.46
CA GLU A 186 -8.17 -9.92 -5.78
C GLU A 186 -6.74 -10.48 -5.78
N ALA A 187 -6.44 -11.36 -4.82
CA ALA A 187 -5.18 -12.06 -4.70
C ALA A 187 -5.40 -13.58 -4.76
N ASP A 188 -4.40 -14.30 -5.27
CA ASP A 188 -4.40 -15.76 -5.29
C ASP A 188 -3.88 -16.35 -3.97
N ILE A 189 -3.04 -15.59 -3.27
CA ILE A 189 -2.40 -15.99 -2.02
C ILE A 189 -2.28 -14.82 -1.05
N ALA A 190 -2.19 -15.15 0.24
CA ALA A 190 -1.81 -14.20 1.28
C ALA A 190 -0.70 -14.77 2.15
N VAL A 191 0.23 -13.92 2.54
CA VAL A 191 1.27 -14.22 3.53
C VAL A 191 1.26 -13.10 4.55
N GLY A 192 1.43 -13.44 5.82
CA GLY A 192 1.53 -12.47 6.90
C GLY A 192 2.86 -12.59 7.61
N HIS A 193 3.46 -11.45 7.98
CA HIS A 193 4.65 -11.46 8.84
C HIS A 193 4.24 -11.39 10.31
N SER A 194 4.39 -12.49 11.06
CA SER A 194 4.13 -12.57 12.50
C SER A 194 2.72 -12.10 12.91
N LEU A 195 2.53 -10.82 13.25
CA LEU A 195 1.18 -10.26 13.46
C LEU A 195 0.32 -10.34 12.20
N GLY A 196 0.92 -10.10 11.03
CA GLY A 196 0.23 -10.09 9.75
C GLY A 196 -0.44 -11.42 9.40
N GLU A 197 -0.04 -12.54 10.02
CA GLU A 197 -0.70 -13.83 9.80
C GLU A 197 -2.16 -13.81 10.24
N LEU A 198 -2.51 -13.04 11.28
CA LEU A 198 -3.91 -12.88 11.67
C LEU A 198 -4.71 -12.22 10.55
N SER A 199 -4.16 -11.19 9.91
CA SER A 199 -4.78 -10.53 8.76
C SER A 199 -4.88 -11.47 7.54
N ALA A 200 -3.87 -12.31 7.31
CA ALA A 200 -3.88 -13.31 6.24
C ALA A 200 -4.95 -14.39 6.47
N LEU A 201 -5.09 -14.88 7.71
CA LEU A 201 -6.14 -15.82 8.11
C LEU A 201 -7.53 -15.21 7.99
N HIS A 202 -7.67 -13.93 8.34
CA HIS A 202 -8.92 -13.18 8.11
C HIS A 202 -9.26 -13.08 6.63
N TRP A 203 -8.29 -12.71 5.78
CA TRP A 203 -8.47 -12.67 4.33
C TRP A 203 -8.87 -14.03 3.76
N ALA A 204 -8.28 -15.12 4.25
CA ALA A 204 -8.62 -16.48 3.86
C ALA A 204 -9.99 -16.97 4.40
N GLY A 205 -10.70 -16.16 5.18
CA GLY A 205 -12.01 -16.50 5.76
C GLY A 205 -11.96 -17.39 7.00
N ALA A 206 -10.77 -17.66 7.56
CA ALA A 206 -10.62 -18.46 8.77
C ALA A 206 -10.98 -17.69 10.05
N LEU A 207 -10.88 -16.35 10.02
CA LEU A 207 -11.26 -15.45 11.11
C LEU A 207 -12.26 -14.44 10.58
N ASP A 208 -13.36 -14.19 11.30
CA ASP A 208 -14.18 -13.01 11.04
C ASP A 208 -13.50 -11.74 11.57
N SER A 209 -14.06 -10.56 11.24
CA SER A 209 -13.46 -9.28 11.63
C SER A 209 -13.42 -9.05 13.14
N THR A 210 -14.40 -9.59 13.87
CA THR A 210 -14.49 -9.44 15.32
C THR A 210 -13.41 -10.28 15.99
N THR A 211 -13.32 -11.56 15.60
CA THR A 211 -12.33 -12.52 16.08
C THR A 211 -10.91 -12.06 15.75
N LEU A 212 -10.68 -11.51 14.56
CA LEU A 212 -9.38 -10.91 14.19
C LEU A 212 -8.95 -9.84 15.20
N LEU A 213 -9.84 -8.89 15.50
CA LEU A 213 -9.53 -7.78 16.38
C LEU A 213 -9.33 -8.23 17.83
N GLU A 214 -10.17 -9.15 18.31
CA GLU A 214 -10.04 -9.76 19.63
C GLU A 214 -8.72 -10.54 19.77
N ALA A 215 -8.35 -11.34 18.77
CA ALA A 215 -7.09 -12.07 18.75
C ALA A 215 -5.88 -11.12 18.79
N ALA A 216 -5.92 -10.03 18.02
CA ALA A 216 -4.86 -9.02 18.03
C ALA A 216 -4.77 -8.27 19.38
N ARG A 217 -5.91 -7.95 20.01
CA ARG A 217 -5.95 -7.34 21.35
C ARG A 217 -5.39 -8.28 22.41
N ALA A 218 -5.84 -9.53 22.43
CA ALA A 218 -5.38 -10.53 23.38
C ALA A 218 -3.88 -10.81 23.25
N ARG A 219 -3.39 -10.96 22.01
CA ARG A 219 -1.97 -11.16 21.73
C ARG A 219 -1.13 -9.94 22.13
N GLY A 220 -1.58 -8.74 21.78
CA GLY A 220 -0.89 -7.50 22.15
C GLY A 220 -0.76 -7.34 23.67
N ALA A 221 -1.85 -7.57 24.40
CA ALA A 221 -1.85 -7.50 25.87
C ALA A 221 -0.93 -8.55 26.50
N ALA A 222 -1.02 -9.81 26.08
CA ALA A 222 -0.16 -10.89 26.60
C ALA A 222 1.33 -10.62 26.33
N MET A 223 1.65 -10.11 25.14
CA MET A 223 3.03 -9.73 24.81
C MET A 223 3.49 -8.53 25.66
N ALA A 224 2.66 -7.51 25.85
CA ALA A 224 3.00 -6.37 26.69
C ALA A 224 3.27 -6.78 28.15
N GLU A 225 2.48 -7.70 28.69
CA GLU A 225 2.63 -8.20 30.07
C GLU A 225 3.92 -9.03 30.26
N HIS A 226 4.30 -9.85 29.28
CA HIS A 226 5.36 -10.84 29.45
C HIS A 226 6.70 -10.47 28.79
N SER A 227 6.80 -9.37 28.03
CA SER A 227 8.02 -9.03 27.27
C SER A 227 8.99 -8.10 27.98
N ALA A 228 8.72 -7.68 29.23
CA ALA A 228 9.55 -6.68 29.93
C ALA A 228 11.04 -7.05 30.08
N SER A 229 11.37 -8.34 30.05
CA SER A 229 12.76 -8.84 30.14
C SER A 229 13.40 -9.20 28.79
N GLY A 230 12.64 -9.13 27.69
CA GLY A 230 13.07 -9.57 26.37
C GLY A 230 13.28 -8.41 25.40
N THR A 231 14.17 -8.60 24.42
CA THR A 231 14.36 -7.69 23.29
C THR A 231 14.73 -8.46 22.03
N MET A 232 14.78 -7.74 20.91
CA MET A 232 15.10 -8.28 19.59
C MET A 232 16.18 -7.44 18.92
N ALA A 233 16.95 -8.06 18.03
CA ALA A 233 17.92 -7.38 17.18
C ALA A 233 17.86 -7.92 15.75
N SER A 234 17.97 -7.03 14.77
CA SER A 234 18.06 -7.37 13.35
C SER A 234 19.53 -7.35 12.92
N LEU A 235 20.02 -8.48 12.42
CA LEU A 235 21.39 -8.68 11.94
C LEU A 235 21.42 -8.68 10.42
N ALA A 236 22.33 -7.89 9.83
CA ALA A 236 22.56 -7.83 8.38
C ALA A 236 23.39 -9.03 7.87
N THR A 237 22.97 -10.24 8.21
CA THR A 237 23.67 -11.49 7.89
C THR A 237 22.73 -12.66 7.60
N THR A 238 23.31 -13.78 7.12
CA THR A 238 22.61 -15.04 6.81
C THR A 238 22.19 -15.78 8.09
N PRO A 239 21.24 -16.71 8.00
CA PRO A 239 20.83 -17.56 9.13
C PRO A 239 21.98 -18.33 9.76
N GLU A 240 22.92 -18.81 8.95
CA GLU A 240 24.04 -19.64 9.39
C GLU A 240 25.02 -18.82 10.25
N GLN A 241 25.44 -17.65 9.76
CA GLN A 241 26.30 -16.76 10.52
C GLN A 241 25.60 -16.19 11.76
N ALA A 242 24.28 -15.93 11.69
CA ALA A 242 23.50 -15.58 12.88
C ALA A 242 23.52 -16.72 13.92
N GLY A 243 23.45 -17.97 13.47
CA GLY A 243 23.61 -19.16 14.32
C GLY A 243 24.94 -19.19 15.07
N GLU A 244 26.05 -18.90 14.39
CA GLU A 244 27.38 -18.78 15.01
C GLU A 244 27.43 -17.64 16.04
N LEU A 245 26.81 -16.49 15.73
CA LEU A 245 26.81 -15.33 16.62
C LEU A 245 26.03 -15.57 17.91
N ILE A 246 24.94 -16.35 17.86
CA ILE A 246 24.11 -16.66 19.04
C ILE A 246 24.55 -17.92 19.80
N GLU A 247 25.58 -18.63 19.34
CA GLU A 247 26.02 -19.89 19.92
C GLU A 247 26.33 -19.73 21.42
N GLU A 248 25.87 -20.68 22.24
CA GLU A 248 25.97 -20.70 23.70
C GLU A 248 25.25 -19.54 24.44
N LEU A 249 24.47 -18.71 23.74
CA LEU A 249 23.65 -17.67 24.36
C LEU A 249 22.18 -18.12 24.45
N PRO A 250 21.40 -17.68 25.45
CA PRO A 250 19.96 -17.95 25.54
C PRO A 250 19.18 -17.05 24.57
N VAL A 251 19.47 -17.19 23.27
CA VAL A 251 18.94 -16.40 22.17
C VAL A 251 18.44 -17.35 21.10
N VAL A 252 17.32 -17.00 20.47
CA VAL A 252 16.74 -17.75 19.35
C VAL A 252 16.71 -16.88 18.10
N ILE A 253 16.74 -17.51 16.92
CA ILE A 253 16.36 -16.83 15.68
C ILE A 253 14.83 -16.74 15.66
N SER A 254 14.32 -15.50 15.58
CA SER A 254 12.89 -15.18 15.62
C SER A 254 12.34 -14.77 14.25
N GLY A 255 13.20 -14.52 13.26
CA GLY A 255 12.76 -14.17 11.92
C GLY A 255 13.85 -14.35 10.86
N TYR A 256 13.46 -14.92 9.73
CA TYR A 256 14.25 -15.02 8.51
C TYR A 256 13.66 -14.05 7.48
N ASN A 257 14.04 -12.77 7.57
CA ASN A 257 13.40 -11.70 6.79
C ASN A 257 14.00 -11.55 5.38
N GLY A 258 15.13 -12.19 5.11
CA GLY A 258 15.73 -12.28 3.79
C GLY A 258 17.07 -13.00 3.82
N PRO A 259 17.72 -13.21 2.66
CA PRO A 259 18.98 -13.97 2.56
C PRO A 259 20.11 -13.41 3.44
N ARG A 260 20.06 -12.11 3.76
CA ARG A 260 21.04 -11.41 4.61
C ARG A 260 20.37 -10.54 5.67
N GLN A 261 19.19 -10.93 6.13
CA GLN A 261 18.49 -10.23 7.21
C GLN A 261 17.86 -11.24 8.16
N THR A 262 18.50 -11.43 9.31
CA THR A 262 18.09 -12.41 10.32
C THR A 262 17.79 -11.69 11.63
N VAL A 263 16.65 -11.97 12.24
CA VAL A 263 16.22 -11.35 13.50
C VAL A 263 16.38 -12.34 14.63
N VAL A 264 17.02 -11.92 15.71
CA VAL A 264 17.24 -12.72 16.92
C VAL A 264 16.48 -12.13 18.09
N ALA A 265 16.04 -12.98 19.01
CA ALA A 265 15.27 -12.59 20.19
C ALA A 265 15.78 -13.32 21.44
N GLY A 266 15.82 -12.61 22.57
CA GLY A 266 16.29 -13.15 23.84
C GLY A 266 16.21 -12.10 24.94
N THR A 267 16.83 -12.37 26.09
CA THR A 267 16.94 -11.36 27.16
C THR A 267 17.79 -10.17 26.72
N VAL A 268 17.57 -9.00 27.33
CA VAL A 268 18.35 -7.77 27.04
C VAL A 268 19.85 -8.00 27.06
N ASP A 269 20.37 -8.65 28.11
CA ASP A 269 21.81 -8.90 28.26
C ASP A 269 22.35 -9.85 27.19
N ALA A 270 21.58 -10.89 26.85
CA ALA A 270 21.98 -11.84 25.81
C ALA A 270 22.02 -11.19 24.42
N ILE A 271 21.05 -10.32 24.10
CA ILE A 271 21.07 -9.56 22.83
C ILE A 271 22.20 -8.51 22.80
N ALA A 272 22.53 -7.91 23.94
CA ALA A 272 23.70 -7.04 24.03
C ALA A 272 25.00 -7.80 23.71
N ALA A 273 25.15 -9.03 24.22
CA ALA A 273 26.28 -9.90 23.89
C ALA A 273 26.32 -10.28 22.39
N VAL A 274 25.17 -10.57 21.78
CA VAL A 274 25.08 -10.82 20.33
C VAL A 274 25.52 -9.59 19.53
N THR A 275 25.06 -8.40 19.92
CA THR A 275 25.43 -7.14 19.26
C THR A 275 26.95 -6.91 19.31
N GLU A 276 27.59 -7.21 20.44
CA GLU A 276 29.04 -7.10 20.57
C GLU A 276 29.78 -8.10 19.66
N ARG A 277 29.35 -9.36 19.64
CA ARG A 277 29.90 -10.40 18.74
C ARG A 277 29.73 -9.99 17.27
N ALA A 278 28.55 -9.48 16.90
CA ALA A 278 28.26 -9.00 15.55
C ALA A 278 29.21 -7.86 15.15
N GLY A 279 29.44 -6.89 16.06
CA GLY A 279 30.39 -5.79 15.83
C GLY A 279 31.81 -6.27 15.57
N ARG A 280 32.30 -7.25 16.34
CA ARG A 280 33.63 -7.86 16.13
C ARG A 280 33.73 -8.61 14.80
N ALA A 281 32.61 -9.18 14.32
CA ALA A 281 32.51 -9.88 13.05
C ALA A 281 32.20 -8.96 11.84
N GLY A 282 32.08 -7.65 12.05
CA GLY A 282 31.73 -6.69 10.98
C GLY A 282 30.28 -6.80 10.49
N VAL A 283 29.38 -7.38 11.30
CA VAL A 283 27.95 -7.51 10.99
C VAL A 283 27.19 -6.33 11.58
N ALA A 284 26.46 -5.59 10.73
CA ALA A 284 25.60 -4.51 11.19
C ALA A 284 24.39 -5.07 11.96
N CYS A 285 24.06 -4.41 13.07
CA CYS A 285 22.99 -4.78 13.99
C CYS A 285 22.15 -3.55 14.33
N THR A 286 20.83 -3.69 14.31
CA THR A 286 19.85 -2.65 14.70
C THR A 286 18.81 -3.22 15.64
#